data_AF-A0AAD9IAM5-F1
#
_entry.id   AF-A0AAD9IAM5-F1
#
_cell.length_a   1.000
_cell.length_b   1.000
_cell.length_c   1.000
_cell.angle_alpha   90.00
_cell.angle_beta   90.00
_cell.angle_gamma   90.00
#
_symmetry.space_group_name_H-M   'P 1'
#
loop_
_entity.id
_entity.type
_entity.pdbx_description
1 polymer ?
#
loop_
_entity_poly.entity_id
_entity_poly.type
_entity_poly.pdbx_seq_one_letter_code
_entity_poly.pdbx_strand_id
1 'polypeptide(L)'
;MMNGYDEKHGLADDPFGPKESSSIVSAFDAFPKAKPQYVTHTSSGGKWTVGMVIVSLILAWTEFTRWWAGTETHTFAVEKGVGHSMQMNLDIVVHMKCADLHVNVQDASGDRILAAEMLRRDPTSWGQWVDNKGMHRLGRDEHGRLVTGEGWMAMTHEEGFGEEHIHDIVSLGRRRARWGKTPRLWGGEADSCRVYGSLDLNRVQGDFHITARGHGYMELGEHLDHTAFNFSHIISELSFGPFLPSLTNPLDMTINTASAHFHKFQYFMSIVPTVYSIGHPTDVGSVSVFTNQYAVTEQSTETNERSIPGIFFKYDIEPILLNIVESRDGVFVFLIKIINVLSGALVAGHWGFTLSDWVREVMGRRRRSGHSDGMLGAKVASYGA
;
A
#
# COMPACT_ATOMS: atom_id res chain seq x y z
N MET A 1 -33.18 97.39 25.44
CA MET A 1 -32.99 97.02 24.02
C MET A 1 -32.95 95.49 23.99
N MET A 2 -34.11 94.84 23.85
CA MET A 2 -34.71 94.32 22.61
C MET A 2 -33.85 93.30 21.83
N ASN A 3 -34.39 92.08 21.83
CA ASN A 3 -34.50 91.07 20.77
C ASN A 3 -33.31 90.18 20.35
N GLY A 4 -33.60 88.88 20.27
CA GLY A 4 -32.85 87.90 19.48
C GLY A 4 -33.16 86.44 19.84
N TYR A 5 -34.34 85.94 19.48
CA TYR A 5 -34.59 84.50 19.30
C TYR A 5 -33.75 84.01 18.11
N ASP A 6 -33.15 82.82 18.20
CA ASP A 6 -32.77 82.05 17.02
C ASP A 6 -32.88 80.54 17.31
N GLU A 7 -33.91 79.91 16.73
CA GLU A 7 -34.08 78.47 16.61
C GLU A 7 -33.12 77.95 15.54
N LYS A 8 -32.30 76.93 15.85
CA LYS A 8 -31.79 76.01 14.82
C LYS A 8 -31.89 74.56 15.28
N HIS A 9 -32.97 73.94 14.83
CA HIS A 9 -33.01 72.52 14.49
C HIS A 9 -31.83 72.18 13.57
N GLY A 10 -30.85 71.47 14.11
CA GLY A 10 -29.82 70.77 13.34
C GLY A 10 -30.11 69.27 13.35
N LEU A 11 -31.07 68.85 12.52
CA LEU A 11 -31.12 67.49 12.00
C LEU A 11 -29.83 67.31 11.20
N ALA A 12 -28.80 66.77 11.84
CA ALA A 12 -27.56 66.39 11.17
C ALA A 12 -27.72 64.94 10.69
N ASP A 13 -27.60 64.83 9.37
CA ASP A 13 -27.81 63.67 8.51
C ASP A 13 -27.01 62.40 8.89
N ASP A 14 -27.64 61.27 8.55
CA ASP A 14 -27.18 59.88 8.43
C ASP A 14 -26.64 59.10 9.66
N PRO A 15 -27.51 58.34 10.36
CA PRO A 15 -27.13 57.39 11.41
C PRO A 15 -26.48 56.09 10.92
N PHE A 16 -26.27 55.91 9.60
CA PHE A 16 -25.95 54.60 8.99
C PHE A 16 -24.76 54.57 8.01
N GLY A 17 -23.91 55.61 7.97
CA GLY A 17 -22.70 55.61 7.12
C GLY A 17 -21.52 54.84 7.74
N PRO A 18 -20.80 53.98 6.99
CA PRO A 18 -19.60 53.32 7.49
C PRO A 18 -18.45 54.32 7.69
N LYS A 19 -17.76 54.24 8.84
CA LYS A 19 -16.52 54.99 9.07
C LYS A 19 -15.40 54.44 8.19
N GLU A 20 -14.76 55.33 7.43
CA GLU A 20 -13.62 55.01 6.57
C GLU A 20 -12.49 54.31 7.32
N SER A 21 -12.28 53.03 7.03
CA SER A 21 -10.95 52.40 7.11
C SER A 21 -10.91 51.13 6.26
N SER A 22 -10.15 51.24 5.16
CA SER A 22 -9.56 50.22 4.28
C SER A 22 -10.30 48.90 3.96
N SER A 23 -10.65 48.82 2.67
CA SER A 23 -10.28 47.72 1.75
C SER A 23 -11.12 46.44 1.74
N ILE A 24 -12.05 46.40 0.77
CA ILE A 24 -12.67 45.24 0.09
C ILE A 24 -13.61 44.35 0.94
N VAL A 25 -13.35 44.16 2.24
CA VAL A 25 -14.15 43.25 3.07
C VAL A 25 -15.44 43.91 3.59
N SER A 26 -15.48 45.24 3.68
CA SER A 26 -16.68 45.98 4.16
C SER A 26 -17.84 45.99 3.15
N ALA A 27 -17.58 45.72 1.87
CA ALA A 27 -18.62 45.69 0.84
C ALA A 27 -19.45 44.39 0.85
N PHE A 28 -18.98 43.35 1.56
CA PHE A 28 -19.64 42.05 1.68
C PHE A 28 -20.34 41.84 3.03
N ASP A 29 -20.28 42.82 3.94
CA ASP A 29 -20.97 42.79 5.23
C ASP A 29 -22.33 43.50 5.08
N ALA A 30 -23.34 42.76 4.61
CA ALA A 30 -24.66 43.28 4.27
C ALA A 30 -25.49 43.74 5.50
N PHE A 31 -24.99 43.57 6.71
CA PHE A 31 -25.71 43.92 7.94
C PHE A 31 -24.87 44.79 8.89
N PRO A 32 -25.42 45.93 9.37
CA PRO A 32 -24.72 46.76 10.34
C PRO A 32 -24.52 45.98 11.65
N LYS A 33 -23.27 45.91 12.11
CA LYS A 33 -22.93 45.21 13.37
C LYS A 33 -23.67 45.85 14.55
N ALA A 34 -24.24 45.02 15.41
CA ALA A 34 -24.93 45.48 16.61
C ALA A 34 -23.99 46.32 17.49
N LYS A 35 -24.52 47.39 18.11
CA LYS A 35 -23.74 48.23 19.01
C LYS A 35 -23.21 47.37 20.18
N PRO A 36 -21.96 47.56 20.63
CA PRO A 36 -21.33 46.71 21.65
C PRO A 36 -22.09 46.66 22.98
N GLN A 37 -22.91 47.68 23.26
CA GLN A 37 -23.80 47.74 24.43
C GLN A 37 -24.96 46.72 24.42
N TYR A 38 -25.27 46.11 23.27
CA TYR A 38 -26.30 45.06 23.14
C TYR A 38 -25.71 43.66 22.91
N VAL A 39 -24.38 43.51 22.96
CA VAL A 39 -23.68 42.24 22.72
C VAL A 39 -23.07 41.75 24.01
N THR A 40 -23.55 40.62 24.54
CA THR A 40 -22.97 39.97 25.71
C THR A 40 -21.83 39.05 25.27
N HIS A 41 -20.58 39.51 25.42
CA HIS A 41 -19.41 38.68 25.14
C HIS A 41 -19.19 37.69 26.29
N THR A 42 -19.34 36.39 26.01
CA THR A 42 -18.98 35.34 26.98
C THR A 42 -17.57 34.81 26.67
N SER A 43 -16.69 34.80 27.68
CA SER A 43 -15.32 34.28 27.54
C SER A 43 -15.28 32.76 27.30
N SER A 44 -16.34 32.05 27.71
CA SER A 44 -16.51 30.61 27.46
C SER A 44 -16.86 30.31 26.01
N GLY A 45 -17.72 31.14 25.37
CA GLY A 45 -18.10 30.97 23.97
C GLY A 45 -16.91 31.15 23.02
N GLY A 46 -16.05 32.14 23.29
CA GLY A 46 -14.85 32.38 22.48
C GLY A 46 -13.81 31.25 22.53
N LYS A 47 -13.67 30.55 23.66
CA LYS A 47 -12.77 29.38 23.74
C LYS A 47 -13.30 28.20 22.93
N TRP A 48 -14.63 28.02 22.95
CA TRP A 48 -15.28 26.95 22.20
C TRP A 48 -15.19 27.18 20.69
N THR A 49 -15.42 28.41 20.21
CA THR A 49 -15.29 28.72 18.78
C THR A 49 -13.86 28.53 18.28
N VAL A 50 -12.84 28.89 19.06
CA VAL A 50 -11.43 28.62 18.69
C VAL A 50 -11.16 27.12 18.61
N GLY A 51 -11.57 26.33 19.62
CA GLY A 51 -11.40 24.88 19.58
C GLY A 51 -12.11 24.23 18.40
N MET A 52 -13.31 24.71 18.08
CA MET A 52 -14.12 24.24 16.97
C MET A 52 -13.53 24.58 15.60
N VAL A 53 -12.95 25.77 15.43
CA VAL A 53 -12.21 26.12 14.21
C VAL A 53 -11.00 25.21 14.03
N ILE A 54 -10.25 24.92 15.09
CA ILE A 54 -9.10 24.01 15.04
C ILE A 54 -9.53 22.60 14.61
N VAL A 55 -10.58 22.05 15.22
CA VAL A 55 -11.10 20.73 14.86
C VAL A 55 -11.58 20.70 13.41
N SER A 56 -12.32 21.72 12.97
CA SER A 56 -12.79 21.83 11.58
C SER A 56 -11.63 21.90 10.58
N LEU A 57 -10.56 22.63 10.89
CA LEU A 57 -9.36 22.69 10.04
C LEU A 57 -8.65 21.34 9.96
N ILE A 58 -8.53 20.63 11.08
CA ILE A 58 -7.96 19.27 11.09
C ILE A 58 -8.79 18.33 10.23
N LEU A 59 -10.12 18.33 10.40
CA LEU A 59 -11.00 17.44 9.62
C LEU A 59 -10.98 17.79 8.13
N ALA A 60 -11.01 19.08 7.78
CA ALA A 60 -10.89 19.52 6.39
C ALA A 60 -9.53 19.12 5.78
N TRP A 61 -8.44 19.23 6.56
CA TRP A 61 -7.12 18.79 6.13
C TRP A 61 -7.09 17.27 5.91
N THR A 62 -7.71 16.47 6.79
CA THR A 62 -7.77 15.01 6.60
C THR A 62 -8.58 14.60 5.38
N GLU A 63 -9.65 15.32 5.04
CA GLU A 63 -10.40 15.06 3.80
C GLU A 63 -9.60 15.49 2.56
N PHE A 64 -8.84 16.58 2.65
CA PHE A 64 -7.95 17.00 1.57
C PHE A 64 -6.84 15.97 1.33
N THR A 65 -6.19 15.47 2.38
CA THR A 65 -5.15 14.44 2.22
C THR A 65 -5.72 13.15 1.67
N ARG A 66 -6.91 12.72 2.10
CA ARG A 66 -7.61 11.55 1.53
C ARG A 66 -7.94 11.73 0.05
N TRP A 67 -8.48 12.89 -0.32
CA TRP A 67 -8.77 13.20 -1.72
C TRP A 67 -7.50 13.26 -2.58
N TRP A 68 -6.42 13.81 -2.04
CA TRP A 68 -5.13 13.89 -2.72
C TRP A 68 -4.49 12.51 -2.93
N ALA A 69 -4.55 11.65 -1.92
CA ALA A 69 -4.03 10.28 -1.98
C ALA A 69 -4.84 9.40 -2.95
N GLY A 70 -6.16 9.59 -3.02
CA GLY A 70 -7.07 8.76 -3.81
C GLY A 70 -7.50 7.49 -3.07
N THR A 71 -8.32 6.68 -3.75
CA THR A 71 -8.81 5.41 -3.21
C THR A 71 -8.53 4.28 -4.19
N GLU A 72 -7.91 3.22 -3.68
CA GLU A 72 -7.64 1.99 -4.42
C GLU A 72 -8.79 1.00 -4.21
N THR A 73 -9.26 0.40 -5.30
CA THR A 73 -10.29 -0.65 -5.25
C THR A 73 -9.78 -1.92 -5.90
N HIS A 74 -9.83 -3.02 -5.15
CA HIS A 74 -9.43 -4.35 -5.59
C HIS A 74 -10.67 -5.15 -5.91
N THR A 75 -10.82 -5.59 -7.17
CA THR A 75 -11.95 -6.41 -7.59
C THR A 75 -11.45 -7.64 -8.32
N PHE A 76 -12.00 -8.80 -7.94
CA PHE A 76 -11.74 -10.05 -8.63
C PHE A 76 -12.76 -10.21 -9.76
N ALA A 77 -12.26 -10.50 -10.95
CA ALA A 77 -13.04 -10.82 -12.13
C ALA A 77 -12.62 -12.18 -12.68
N VAL A 78 -13.44 -12.75 -13.55
CA VAL A 78 -13.04 -13.92 -14.34
C VAL A 78 -12.17 -13.43 -15.48
N GLU A 79 -11.01 -14.03 -15.67
CA GLU A 79 -10.15 -13.73 -16.82
C GLU A 79 -10.83 -14.25 -18.09
N LYS A 80 -11.22 -13.35 -18.98
CA LYS A 80 -11.90 -13.68 -20.25
C LYS A 80 -10.94 -13.69 -21.44
N GLY A 81 -9.74 -13.15 -21.27
CA GLY A 81 -8.73 -13.04 -22.32
C GLY A 81 -7.90 -14.31 -22.45
N VAL A 82 -7.78 -14.81 -23.68
CA VAL A 82 -6.77 -15.84 -24.02
C VAL A 82 -5.49 -15.09 -24.38
N GLY A 83 -4.66 -14.77 -23.39
CA GLY A 83 -3.30 -14.31 -23.67
C GLY A 83 -2.52 -15.48 -24.28
N HIS A 84 -1.76 -15.25 -25.36
CA HIS A 84 -0.99 -16.31 -26.02
C HIS A 84 0.41 -16.48 -25.41
N SER A 85 1.02 -15.39 -24.95
CA SER A 85 2.36 -15.40 -24.35
C SER A 85 2.40 -14.69 -23.00
N MET A 86 3.38 -15.06 -22.19
CA MET A 86 3.69 -14.51 -20.89
C MET A 86 5.21 -14.42 -20.75
N GLN A 87 5.72 -13.27 -20.36
CA GLN A 87 7.14 -13.08 -20.10
C GLN A 87 7.47 -13.61 -18.69
N MET A 88 8.51 -14.42 -18.57
CA MET A 88 9.10 -14.84 -17.30
C MET A 88 10.49 -14.22 -17.17
N ASN A 89 10.73 -13.49 -16.10
CA ASN A 89 12.03 -12.91 -15.77
C ASN A 89 12.64 -13.75 -14.65
N LEU A 90 13.89 -14.17 -14.83
CA LEU A 90 14.59 -15.02 -13.89
C LEU A 90 15.99 -14.46 -13.65
N ASP A 91 16.45 -14.47 -12.40
CA ASP A 91 17.84 -14.34 -11.99
C ASP A 91 18.11 -15.31 -10.83
N ILE A 92 18.79 -16.40 -11.16
CA ILE A 92 19.10 -17.48 -10.21
C ILE A 92 20.59 -17.82 -10.27
N VAL A 93 21.20 -18.03 -9.12
CA VAL A 93 22.57 -18.55 -8.99
C VAL A 93 22.50 -19.97 -8.48
N VAL A 94 23.06 -20.92 -9.21
CA VAL A 94 23.10 -22.34 -8.85
C VAL A 94 24.54 -22.74 -8.54
N HIS A 95 24.75 -23.51 -7.48
CA HIS A 95 26.07 -23.96 -7.03
C HIS A 95 26.65 -25.12 -7.88
N MET A 96 26.62 -24.94 -9.20
CA MET A 96 27.21 -25.83 -10.19
C MET A 96 27.78 -24.99 -11.35
N LYS A 97 28.75 -25.54 -12.08
CA LYS A 97 29.34 -24.86 -13.23
C LYS A 97 28.32 -24.73 -14.36
N CYS A 98 28.40 -23.64 -15.13
CA CYS A 98 27.44 -23.37 -16.21
C CYS A 98 27.41 -24.44 -17.33
N ALA A 99 28.53 -25.14 -17.56
CA ALA A 99 28.64 -26.21 -18.55
C ALA A 99 27.94 -27.50 -18.10
N ASP A 100 27.72 -27.64 -16.79
CA ASP A 100 27.15 -28.83 -16.16
C ASP A 100 25.63 -28.70 -15.95
N LEU A 101 25.06 -27.53 -16.24
CA LEU A 101 23.65 -27.23 -16.09
C LEU A 101 22.93 -27.21 -17.44
N HIS A 102 21.77 -27.85 -17.46
CA HIS A 102 20.82 -27.81 -18.55
C HIS A 102 19.55 -27.09 -18.09
N VAL A 103 19.06 -26.16 -18.90
CA VAL A 103 17.96 -25.25 -18.54
C VAL A 103 16.91 -25.33 -19.64
N ASN A 104 15.70 -25.78 -19.32
CA ASN A 104 14.62 -25.96 -20.28
C ASN A 104 13.26 -25.59 -19.71
N VAL A 105 12.32 -25.34 -20.63
CA VAL A 105 10.89 -25.26 -20.32
C VAL A 105 10.16 -26.32 -21.10
N GLN A 106 9.26 -27.02 -20.42
CA GLN A 106 8.27 -27.88 -21.04
C GLN A 106 6.88 -27.36 -20.69
N ASP A 107 6.09 -27.02 -21.69
CA ASP A 107 4.71 -26.60 -21.47
C ASP A 107 3.72 -27.77 -21.61
N ALA A 108 2.45 -27.54 -21.24
CA ALA A 108 1.38 -28.52 -21.37
C ALA A 108 1.07 -28.91 -22.83
N SER A 109 1.48 -28.09 -23.81
CA SER A 109 1.36 -28.39 -25.24
C SER A 109 2.45 -29.37 -25.70
N GLY A 110 3.42 -29.67 -24.84
CA GLY A 110 4.58 -30.50 -25.14
C GLY A 110 5.65 -29.77 -25.96
N ASP A 111 5.49 -28.45 -26.16
CA ASP A 111 6.50 -27.64 -26.80
C ASP A 111 7.68 -27.46 -25.86
N ARG A 112 8.88 -27.54 -26.43
CA ARG A 112 10.15 -27.45 -25.70
C ARG A 112 10.86 -26.20 -26.16
N ILE A 113 10.87 -25.21 -25.29
CA ILE A 113 11.62 -23.99 -25.53
C ILE A 113 13.01 -24.20 -24.93
N LEU A 114 14.05 -24.15 -25.78
CA LEU A 114 15.45 -24.19 -25.34
C LEU A 114 15.79 -22.90 -24.60
N ALA A 115 15.40 -22.83 -23.34
CA ALA A 115 15.62 -21.68 -22.47
C ALA A 115 17.12 -21.36 -22.31
N ALA A 116 18.00 -22.35 -22.45
CA ALA A 116 19.44 -22.20 -22.43
C ALA A 116 20.02 -21.27 -23.54
N GLU A 117 19.30 -21.06 -24.65
CA GLU A 117 19.70 -20.14 -25.72
C GLU A 117 19.18 -18.71 -25.48
N MET A 118 18.03 -18.59 -24.81
CA MET A 118 17.39 -17.29 -24.55
C MET A 118 17.90 -16.63 -23.27
N LEU A 119 18.33 -17.43 -22.29
CA LEU A 119 18.88 -16.97 -21.01
C LEU A 119 20.41 -16.83 -21.07
N ARG A 120 20.94 -15.85 -20.34
CA ARG A 120 22.39 -15.67 -20.18
C ARG A 120 22.88 -16.52 -19.03
N ARG A 121 24.09 -17.05 -19.20
CA ARG A 121 24.79 -17.88 -18.21
C ARG A 121 26.16 -17.30 -17.97
N ASP A 122 26.36 -16.72 -16.78
CA ASP A 122 27.64 -16.16 -16.38
C ASP A 122 28.29 -17.05 -15.31
N PRO A 123 29.55 -17.47 -15.50
CA PRO A 123 30.29 -18.19 -14.45
C PRO A 123 30.56 -17.25 -13.27
N THR A 124 30.30 -17.73 -12.05
CA THR A 124 30.40 -16.95 -10.80
C THR A 124 30.91 -17.81 -9.65
N SER A 125 31.16 -17.20 -8.48
CA SER A 125 31.49 -17.88 -7.23
C SER A 125 30.36 -17.77 -6.21
N TRP A 126 30.03 -18.86 -5.53
CA TRP A 126 28.89 -18.99 -4.61
C TRP A 126 29.05 -18.08 -3.40
N GLY A 127 30.27 -18.03 -2.85
CA GLY A 127 30.59 -17.17 -1.70
C GLY A 127 30.33 -15.68 -1.97
N GLN A 128 30.37 -15.22 -3.22
CA GLN A 128 30.08 -13.82 -3.56
C GLN A 128 28.60 -13.45 -3.42
N TRP A 129 27.70 -14.45 -3.44
CA TRP A 129 26.25 -14.23 -3.39
C TRP A 129 25.68 -14.54 -2.02
N VAL A 130 26.25 -15.49 -1.27
CA VAL A 130 25.75 -15.93 0.05
C VAL A 130 25.83 -14.84 1.13
N ASP A 131 26.77 -13.90 1.02
CA ASP A 131 26.95 -12.83 2.01
C ASP A 131 26.04 -11.61 1.79
N ASN A 132 25.17 -11.63 0.79
CA ASN A 132 24.24 -10.52 0.55
C ASN A 132 23.16 -10.46 1.64
N LYS A 133 23.25 -9.41 2.48
CA LYS A 133 22.19 -9.05 3.44
C LYS A 133 20.86 -8.92 2.70
N GLY A 134 19.85 -9.65 3.15
CA GLY A 134 18.50 -9.61 2.57
C GLY A 134 18.02 -10.94 1.97
N MET A 135 18.88 -11.95 1.86
CA MET A 135 18.38 -13.28 1.49
C MET A 135 17.68 -13.96 2.65
N HIS A 136 16.54 -14.59 2.37
CA HIS A 136 15.75 -15.32 3.35
C HIS A 136 15.46 -16.75 2.89
N ARG A 137 14.99 -17.59 3.81
CA ARG A 137 14.42 -18.91 3.49
C ARG A 137 12.91 -18.79 3.62
N LEU A 138 12.15 -19.45 2.75
CA LEU A 138 10.71 -19.54 2.91
C LEU A 138 10.41 -20.21 4.26
N GLY A 139 9.78 -19.47 5.16
CA GLY A 139 9.46 -19.94 6.50
C GLY A 139 8.37 -21.00 6.47
N ARG A 140 8.37 -21.94 7.41
CA ARG A 140 7.23 -22.82 7.68
C ARG A 140 6.72 -22.58 9.09
N ASP A 141 5.41 -22.54 9.28
CA ASP A 141 4.79 -22.46 10.60
C ASP A 141 4.89 -23.81 11.34
N GLU A 142 4.53 -23.85 12.64
CA GLU A 142 4.53 -25.07 13.45
C GLU A 142 3.62 -26.19 12.87
N HIS A 143 2.73 -25.83 11.95
CA HIS A 143 1.79 -26.72 11.28
C HIS A 143 2.27 -27.13 9.87
N GLY A 144 3.49 -26.75 9.48
CA GLY A 144 4.12 -27.13 8.21
C GLY A 144 3.64 -26.37 6.97
N ARG A 145 2.84 -25.31 7.13
CA ARG A 145 2.41 -24.41 6.06
C ARG A 145 3.48 -23.37 5.80
N LEU A 146 3.60 -22.93 4.55
CA LEU A 146 4.56 -21.90 4.17
C LEU A 146 4.09 -20.53 4.67
N VAL A 147 4.93 -19.85 5.41
CA VAL A 147 4.75 -18.46 5.84
C VAL A 147 5.38 -17.59 4.75
N THR A 148 4.56 -17.15 3.81
CA THR A 148 4.98 -16.23 2.74
C THR A 148 5.14 -14.79 3.23
N GLY A 149 4.68 -14.47 4.45
CA GLY A 149 4.60 -13.09 4.95
C GLY A 149 3.42 -12.30 4.35
N GLU A 150 2.73 -12.88 3.36
CA GLU A 150 1.62 -12.27 2.63
C GLU A 150 0.30 -12.76 3.21
N GLY A 151 -0.12 -12.14 4.29
CA GLY A 151 -1.39 -12.43 4.95
C GLY A 151 -1.85 -11.28 5.81
N TRP A 152 -3.17 -11.09 5.89
CA TRP A 152 -3.89 -10.00 6.58
C TRP A 152 -3.51 -9.73 8.05
N MET A 153 -2.62 -10.54 8.67
CA MET A 153 -2.29 -10.45 10.10
C MET A 153 -0.80 -10.25 10.40
N ALA A 154 0.04 -9.90 9.43
CA ALA A 154 1.43 -9.53 9.68
C ALA A 154 1.64 -8.01 9.51
N MET A 155 1.87 -7.35 10.65
CA MET A 155 2.32 -5.96 10.83
C MET A 155 1.29 -4.83 10.80
N THR A 156 1.05 -4.34 12.01
CA THR A 156 0.70 -2.96 12.35
C THR A 156 1.81 -2.00 11.88
N HIS A 157 1.77 -1.64 10.60
CA HIS A 157 2.22 -0.35 10.09
C HIS A 157 1.45 -0.12 8.79
N GLU A 158 0.61 0.91 8.78
CA GLU A 158 -0.03 1.56 7.63
C GLU A 158 -0.50 0.66 6.47
N GLU A 159 -1.82 0.57 6.36
CA GLU A 159 -2.55 0.08 5.19
C GLU A 159 -1.93 0.59 3.88
N GLY A 160 -1.39 -0.33 3.08
CA GLY A 160 -0.93 -0.05 1.73
C GLY A 160 0.26 -0.93 1.36
N PHE A 161 0.09 -1.79 0.35
CA PHE A 161 1.21 -2.21 -0.49
C PHE A 161 2.03 -0.95 -0.77
N GLY A 162 3.32 -0.95 -0.39
CA GLY A 162 4.12 0.27 -0.17
C GLY A 162 3.77 1.41 -1.13
N GLU A 163 3.45 2.58 -0.56
CA GLU A 163 2.88 3.78 -1.19
C GLU A 163 3.70 4.32 -2.39
N GLU A 164 3.82 3.55 -3.46
CA GLU A 164 4.02 4.06 -4.80
C GLU A 164 2.63 4.18 -5.41
N HIS A 165 2.24 5.40 -5.76
CA HIS A 165 0.95 5.65 -6.41
C HIS A 165 0.86 4.78 -7.68
N ILE A 166 -0.34 4.34 -8.08
CA ILE A 166 -0.50 3.50 -9.28
C ILE A 166 0.02 4.25 -10.53
N HIS A 167 0.06 5.58 -10.46
CA HIS A 167 0.81 6.45 -11.37
C HIS A 167 2.28 6.07 -11.56
N ASP A 168 3.01 5.81 -10.47
CA ASP A 168 4.42 5.43 -10.50
C ASP A 168 4.56 4.01 -11.07
N ILE A 169 3.71 3.08 -10.63
CA ILE A 169 3.63 1.71 -11.14
C ILE A 169 3.47 1.68 -12.67
N VAL A 170 2.51 2.45 -13.19
CA VAL A 170 2.25 2.53 -14.63
C VAL A 170 3.41 3.19 -15.38
N SER A 171 4.07 4.17 -14.77
CA SER A 171 5.24 4.82 -15.37
C SER A 171 6.47 3.91 -15.41
N LEU A 172 6.64 3.09 -14.36
CA LEU A 172 7.75 2.17 -14.15
C LEU A 172 7.59 0.91 -14.99
N GLY A 173 6.37 0.38 -15.12
CA GLY A 173 6.05 -0.78 -15.95
C GLY A 173 6.33 -0.57 -17.45
N ARG A 174 6.52 0.68 -17.90
CA ARG A 174 6.98 1.00 -19.26
C ARG A 174 8.50 0.85 -19.45
N ARG A 175 9.26 0.77 -18.36
CA ARG A 175 10.72 0.59 -18.41
C ARG A 175 11.04 -0.88 -18.55
N ARG A 176 12.10 -1.20 -19.29
CA ARG A 176 12.63 -2.57 -19.35
C ARG A 176 13.41 -2.87 -18.07
N ALA A 177 13.24 -4.08 -17.56
CA ALA A 177 14.06 -4.63 -16.48
C ALA A 177 15.54 -4.48 -16.83
N ARG A 178 16.36 -4.08 -15.86
CA ARG A 178 17.81 -4.00 -15.99
C ARG A 178 18.45 -4.97 -15.03
N TRP A 179 19.07 -5.99 -15.58
CA TRP A 179 19.80 -6.99 -14.82
C TRP A 179 21.04 -6.40 -14.16
N GLY A 180 21.25 -6.71 -12.88
CA GLY A 180 22.48 -6.40 -12.16
C GLY A 180 23.69 -7.02 -12.84
N LYS A 181 24.87 -6.40 -12.73
CA LYS A 181 26.10 -6.96 -13.30
C LYS A 181 26.60 -8.12 -12.45
N THR A 182 27.07 -9.18 -13.10
CA THR A 182 27.72 -10.30 -12.42
C THR A 182 29.04 -9.82 -11.80
N PRO A 183 29.30 -10.09 -10.51
CA PRO A 183 30.58 -9.79 -9.88
C PRO A 183 31.74 -10.43 -10.65
N ARG A 184 32.88 -9.74 -10.69
CA ARG A 184 34.07 -10.28 -11.38
C ARG A 184 34.77 -11.30 -10.49
N LEU A 185 35.22 -12.40 -11.10
CA LEU A 185 36.08 -13.39 -10.45
C LEU A 185 37.51 -12.86 -10.41
N TRP A 186 37.96 -12.36 -9.27
CA TRP A 186 39.36 -11.96 -9.07
C TRP A 186 40.21 -13.17 -8.67
N GLY A 187 40.69 -13.92 -9.67
CA GLY A 187 41.64 -15.03 -9.46
C GLY A 187 41.06 -16.28 -8.80
N GLY A 188 39.75 -16.34 -8.57
CA GLY A 188 39.04 -17.53 -8.10
C GLY A 188 38.47 -18.37 -9.23
N GLU A 189 38.33 -19.67 -9.03
CA GLU A 189 37.59 -20.55 -9.94
C GLU A 189 36.09 -20.31 -9.84
N ALA A 190 35.38 -20.50 -10.95
CA ALA A 190 33.93 -20.47 -10.97
C ALA A 190 33.38 -21.81 -10.46
N ASP A 191 32.73 -21.78 -9.29
CA ASP A 191 32.07 -22.92 -8.66
C ASP A 191 30.54 -22.94 -8.93
N SER A 192 30.00 -21.84 -9.43
CA SER A 192 28.56 -21.60 -9.57
C SER A 192 28.24 -20.92 -10.90
N CYS A 193 26.96 -20.97 -11.27
CA CYS A 193 26.45 -20.40 -12.49
C CYS A 193 25.29 -19.47 -12.19
N ARG A 194 25.37 -18.24 -12.69
CA ARG A 194 24.25 -17.31 -12.70
C ARG A 194 23.50 -17.48 -14.00
N VAL A 195 22.23 -17.87 -13.90
CA VAL A 195 21.30 -17.97 -15.02
C VAL A 195 20.32 -16.81 -14.90
N TYR A 196 20.33 -15.89 -15.86
CA TYR A 196 19.47 -14.72 -15.81
C TYR A 196 18.98 -14.26 -17.18
N GLY A 197 17.83 -13.60 -17.20
CA GLY A 197 17.23 -13.05 -18.42
C GLY A 197 15.71 -13.09 -18.40
N SER A 198 15.13 -12.71 -19.54
CA SER A 198 13.70 -12.77 -19.76
C SER A 198 13.39 -13.78 -20.85
N LEU A 199 12.40 -14.62 -20.61
CA LEU A 199 11.95 -15.69 -21.49
C LEU A 199 10.49 -15.44 -21.86
N ASP A 200 10.16 -15.45 -23.14
CA ASP A 200 8.77 -15.37 -23.59
C ASP A 200 8.21 -16.78 -23.69
N LEU A 201 7.26 -17.10 -22.81
CA LEU A 201 6.64 -18.41 -22.68
C LEU A 201 5.21 -18.40 -23.21
N ASN A 202 4.71 -19.57 -23.56
CA ASN A 202 3.28 -19.75 -23.79
C ASN A 202 2.53 -19.55 -22.47
N ARG A 203 1.42 -18.83 -22.50
CA ARG A 203 0.56 -18.59 -21.33
C ARG A 203 -0.33 -19.80 -21.07
N VAL A 204 0.30 -20.91 -20.70
CA VAL A 204 -0.32 -22.19 -20.32
C VAL A 204 0.44 -22.78 -19.13
N GLN A 205 -0.07 -23.84 -18.53
CA GLN A 205 0.67 -24.58 -17.50
C GLN A 205 2.01 -25.09 -18.05
N GLY A 206 3.09 -24.97 -17.27
CA GLY A 206 4.41 -25.44 -17.67
C GLY A 206 5.37 -25.74 -16.53
N ASP A 207 6.52 -26.31 -16.90
CA ASP A 207 7.59 -26.75 -16.00
C ASP A 207 8.93 -26.20 -16.52
N PHE A 208 9.38 -25.09 -15.93
CA PHE A 208 10.74 -24.58 -16.11
C PHE A 208 11.67 -25.30 -15.16
N HIS A 209 12.71 -25.94 -15.67
CA HIS A 209 13.58 -26.74 -14.82
C HIS A 209 15.04 -26.63 -15.21
N ILE A 210 15.87 -26.77 -14.17
CA ILE A 210 17.32 -26.75 -14.22
C ILE A 210 17.80 -28.11 -13.73
N THR A 211 18.41 -28.89 -14.62
CA THR A 211 18.93 -30.22 -14.32
C THR A 211 20.42 -30.30 -14.62
N ALA A 212 21.08 -31.35 -14.11
CA ALA A 212 22.46 -31.63 -14.49
C ALA A 212 22.54 -32.20 -15.91
N ARG A 213 23.66 -31.96 -16.58
CA ARG A 213 23.99 -32.57 -17.87
C ARG A 213 23.93 -34.11 -17.79
N GLY A 214 23.18 -34.71 -18.70
CA GLY A 214 22.90 -36.16 -18.71
C GLY A 214 21.74 -36.61 -17.81
N HIS A 215 21.09 -35.69 -17.08
CA HIS A 215 19.89 -35.96 -16.30
C HIS A 215 18.68 -35.17 -16.80
N GLY A 216 17.54 -35.84 -16.95
CA GLY A 216 16.29 -35.28 -17.49
C GLY A 216 16.19 -35.41 -19.01
N TYR A 217 17.21 -34.93 -19.72
CA TYR A 217 17.33 -35.10 -21.17
C TYR A 217 18.57 -35.94 -21.50
N MET A 218 18.35 -37.05 -22.18
CA MET A 218 19.41 -37.93 -22.65
C MET A 218 20.10 -37.26 -23.84
N GLU A 219 21.14 -36.48 -23.58
CA GLU A 219 22.07 -36.06 -24.64
C GLU A 219 23.07 -37.19 -24.90
N LEU A 220 23.41 -37.39 -26.18
CA LEU A 220 24.36 -38.43 -26.60
C LEU A 220 25.77 -38.09 -26.09
N GLY A 221 26.18 -38.72 -24.99
CA GLY A 221 27.59 -39.05 -24.76
C GLY A 221 28.28 -38.49 -23.51
N GLU A 222 27.68 -37.61 -22.72
CA GLU A 222 28.34 -37.12 -21.48
C GLU A 222 27.37 -37.07 -20.30
N HIS A 223 27.54 -38.01 -19.38
CA HIS A 223 26.87 -38.04 -18.10
C HIS A 223 27.81 -37.43 -17.06
N LEU A 224 27.39 -36.35 -16.39
CA LEU A 224 28.20 -35.74 -15.34
C LEU A 224 28.34 -36.68 -14.13
N ASP A 225 29.49 -36.69 -13.47
CA ASP A 225 29.67 -37.52 -12.28
C ASP A 225 28.69 -37.12 -11.17
N HIS A 226 28.08 -38.11 -10.53
CA HIS A 226 27.02 -37.93 -9.55
C HIS A 226 27.50 -37.17 -8.30
N THR A 227 28.80 -37.24 -7.99
CA THR A 227 29.40 -36.53 -6.86
C THR A 227 29.53 -35.02 -7.10
N ALA A 228 29.43 -34.58 -8.35
CA ALA A 228 29.53 -33.16 -8.71
C ALA A 228 28.21 -32.39 -8.53
N PHE A 229 27.10 -33.06 -8.21
CA PHE A 229 25.79 -32.41 -8.13
C PHE A 229 25.68 -31.57 -6.86
N ASN A 230 25.29 -30.31 -7.04
CA ASN A 230 24.94 -29.43 -5.93
C ASN A 230 23.89 -28.40 -6.38
N PHE A 231 22.62 -28.75 -6.23
CA PHE A 231 21.50 -27.89 -6.61
C PHE A 231 21.17 -26.82 -5.54
N SER A 232 22.11 -26.49 -4.66
CA SER A 232 21.98 -25.31 -3.81
C SER A 232 21.87 -24.08 -4.71
N HIS A 233 20.89 -23.22 -4.45
CA HIS A 233 20.61 -22.09 -5.32
C HIS A 233 20.09 -20.88 -4.55
N ILE A 234 20.29 -19.71 -5.17
CA ILE A 234 19.83 -18.41 -4.71
C ILE A 234 18.95 -17.84 -5.81
N ILE A 235 17.70 -17.59 -5.51
CA ILE A 235 16.77 -16.89 -6.42
C ILE A 235 16.86 -15.42 -6.05
N SER A 236 17.47 -14.63 -6.93
CA SER A 236 17.57 -13.17 -6.74
C SER A 236 16.26 -12.52 -7.17
N GLU A 237 15.76 -12.89 -8.35
CA GLU A 237 14.52 -12.37 -8.91
C GLU A 237 13.78 -13.47 -9.69
N LEU A 238 12.48 -13.60 -9.45
CA LEU A 238 11.58 -14.36 -10.32
C LEU A 238 10.26 -13.61 -10.47
N SER A 239 9.95 -13.14 -11.68
CA SER A 239 8.74 -12.36 -11.93
C SER A 239 8.08 -12.72 -13.26
N PHE A 240 6.78 -12.44 -13.37
CA PHE A 240 5.99 -12.75 -14.56
C PHE A 240 5.37 -11.47 -15.14
N GLY A 241 5.78 -11.10 -16.34
CA GLY A 241 5.35 -9.89 -17.03
C GLY A 241 6.34 -8.72 -16.89
N PRO A 242 5.86 -7.46 -17.04
CA PRO A 242 6.73 -6.30 -16.92
C PRO A 242 7.23 -6.14 -15.48
N PHE A 243 8.50 -5.76 -15.35
CA PHE A 243 9.12 -5.50 -14.04
C PHE A 243 8.44 -4.32 -13.34
N LEU A 244 8.04 -4.55 -12.09
CA LEU A 244 7.38 -3.57 -11.26
C LEU A 244 8.11 -3.45 -9.91
N PRO A 245 8.77 -2.32 -9.60
CA PRO A 245 9.57 -2.18 -8.38
C PRO A 245 8.80 -2.35 -7.06
N SER A 246 7.50 -2.01 -7.04
CA SER A 246 6.65 -2.15 -5.86
C SER A 246 6.09 -3.56 -5.66
N LEU A 247 6.21 -4.44 -6.67
CA LEU A 247 5.74 -5.82 -6.57
C LEU A 247 6.82 -6.66 -5.88
N THR A 248 6.58 -7.03 -4.63
CA THR A 248 7.40 -7.99 -3.90
C THR A 248 6.98 -9.40 -4.30
N ASN A 249 7.86 -10.17 -4.95
CA ASN A 249 7.54 -11.56 -5.28
C ASN A 249 7.99 -12.51 -4.16
N PRO A 250 7.24 -13.59 -3.87
CA PRO A 250 7.56 -14.50 -2.77
C PRO A 250 8.91 -15.22 -2.87
N LEU A 251 9.47 -15.42 -4.09
CA LEU A 251 10.76 -16.09 -4.27
C LEU A 251 11.94 -15.13 -4.40
N ASP A 252 11.70 -13.83 -4.42
CA ASP A 252 12.78 -12.86 -4.55
C ASP A 252 13.69 -12.91 -3.33
N MET A 253 15.00 -12.84 -3.57
CA MET A 253 16.02 -12.92 -2.52
C MET A 253 15.86 -14.16 -1.61
N THR A 254 15.65 -15.34 -2.19
CA THR A 254 15.57 -16.60 -1.43
C THR A 254 16.81 -17.48 -1.62
N ILE A 255 17.19 -18.25 -0.58
CA ILE A 255 18.33 -19.17 -0.63
C ILE A 255 17.96 -20.56 -0.16
N ASN A 256 18.15 -21.57 -1.00
CA ASN A 256 17.91 -22.97 -0.67
C ASN A 256 19.18 -23.81 -0.85
N THR A 257 19.50 -24.63 0.15
CA THR A 257 20.74 -25.41 0.20
C THR A 257 20.42 -26.90 0.12
N ALA A 258 21.08 -27.60 -0.80
CA ALA A 258 20.93 -29.04 -0.95
C ALA A 258 21.67 -29.78 0.19
N SER A 259 20.98 -30.71 0.85
CA SER A 259 21.56 -31.60 1.88
C SER A 259 22.33 -32.79 1.29
N ALA A 260 22.03 -33.16 0.05
CA ALA A 260 22.58 -34.31 -0.65
C ALA A 260 22.85 -33.96 -2.13
N HIS A 261 23.70 -34.75 -2.81
CA HIS A 261 23.96 -34.57 -4.24
C HIS A 261 22.70 -34.76 -5.10
N PHE A 262 21.89 -35.77 -4.78
CA PHE A 262 20.59 -36.01 -5.40
C PHE A 262 19.47 -35.31 -4.64
N HIS A 263 19.44 -33.99 -4.73
CA HIS A 263 18.36 -33.20 -4.14
C HIS A 263 17.42 -32.67 -5.23
N LYS A 264 16.12 -32.72 -4.95
CA LYS A 264 15.07 -32.21 -5.83
C LYS A 264 14.32 -31.06 -5.15
N PHE A 265 14.39 -29.88 -5.75
CA PHE A 265 13.63 -28.71 -5.36
C PHE A 265 12.46 -28.51 -6.32
N GLN A 266 11.25 -28.35 -5.77
CA GLN A 266 10.03 -28.14 -6.54
C GLN A 266 9.28 -26.92 -5.99
N TYR A 267 9.11 -25.92 -6.85
CA TYR A 267 8.31 -24.73 -6.61
C TYR A 267 7.02 -24.85 -7.41
N PHE A 268 5.88 -24.88 -6.70
CA PHE A 268 4.56 -24.85 -7.31
C PHE A 268 4.05 -23.42 -7.26
N MET A 269 3.80 -22.83 -8.41
CA MET A 269 3.45 -21.41 -8.56
C MET A 269 2.06 -21.29 -9.17
N SER A 270 1.20 -20.52 -8.51
CA SER A 270 -0.12 -20.13 -9.02
C SER A 270 -0.05 -18.67 -9.45
N ILE A 271 -0.06 -18.44 -10.76
CA ILE A 271 0.07 -17.12 -11.37
C ILE A 271 -1.32 -16.50 -11.52
N VAL A 272 -1.51 -15.31 -10.95
CA VAL A 272 -2.73 -14.51 -11.02
C VAL A 272 -2.48 -13.27 -11.88
N PRO A 273 -3.12 -13.18 -13.05
CA PRO A 273 -3.13 -11.97 -13.87
C PRO A 273 -3.67 -10.77 -13.07
N THR A 274 -2.97 -9.65 -13.17
CA THR A 274 -3.29 -8.41 -12.45
C THR A 274 -3.26 -7.21 -13.38
N VAL A 275 -4.25 -6.35 -13.25
CA VAL A 275 -4.36 -5.14 -14.07
C VAL A 275 -4.39 -3.94 -13.15
N TYR A 276 -3.37 -3.09 -13.27
CA TYR A 276 -3.34 -1.79 -12.63
C TYR A 276 -3.92 -0.76 -13.59
N SER A 277 -4.92 -0.02 -13.16
CA SER A 277 -5.53 1.05 -13.96
C SER A 277 -5.66 2.35 -13.18
N ILE A 278 -5.33 3.45 -13.86
CA ILE A 278 -5.47 4.81 -13.33
C ILE A 278 -6.77 5.39 -13.89
N GLY A 279 -7.68 5.79 -13.00
CA GLY A 279 -8.99 6.33 -13.36
C GLY A 279 -9.99 5.24 -13.73
N HIS A 280 -11.26 5.60 -13.84
CA HIS A 280 -12.28 4.65 -14.26
C HIS A 280 -12.07 4.30 -15.74
N PRO A 281 -12.38 3.07 -16.20
CA PRO A 281 -12.21 2.67 -17.61
C PRO A 281 -12.95 3.58 -18.61
N THR A 282 -13.97 4.30 -18.14
CA THR A 282 -14.76 5.27 -18.91
C THR A 282 -14.12 6.66 -19.00
N ASP A 283 -13.08 6.93 -18.22
CA ASP A 283 -12.47 8.24 -18.14
C ASP A 283 -11.49 8.46 -19.30
N VAL A 284 -11.54 9.67 -19.87
CA VAL A 284 -10.64 10.09 -20.95
C VAL A 284 -9.22 10.23 -20.38
N GLY A 285 -8.34 9.29 -20.70
CA GLY A 285 -6.96 9.25 -20.20
C GLY A 285 -6.64 8.09 -19.26
N SER A 286 -7.53 7.11 -19.13
CA SER A 286 -7.23 5.88 -18.40
C SER A 286 -6.02 5.16 -19.01
N VAL A 287 -5.08 4.77 -18.16
CA VAL A 287 -3.90 4.00 -18.54
C VAL A 287 -3.89 2.74 -17.70
N SER A 288 -3.78 1.60 -18.36
CA SER A 288 -3.66 0.31 -17.70
C SER A 288 -2.32 -0.36 -17.99
N VAL A 289 -1.83 -1.12 -17.01
CA VAL A 289 -0.67 -2.00 -17.13
C VAL A 289 -1.08 -3.40 -16.71
N PHE A 290 -0.81 -4.36 -17.59
CA PHE A 290 -1.02 -5.78 -17.35
C PHE A 290 0.26 -6.36 -16.74
N THR A 291 0.13 -6.98 -15.59
CA THR A 291 1.22 -7.70 -14.91
C THR A 291 0.68 -8.99 -14.30
N ASN A 292 1.53 -9.77 -13.64
CA ASN A 292 1.11 -10.97 -12.95
C ASN A 292 1.72 -11.00 -11.55
N GLN A 293 0.92 -11.45 -10.60
CA GLN A 293 1.38 -11.80 -9.26
C GLN A 293 1.35 -13.32 -9.15
N TYR A 294 2.09 -13.90 -8.20
CA TYR A 294 2.01 -15.34 -7.99
C TYR A 294 2.15 -15.71 -6.53
N ALA A 295 1.53 -16.82 -6.17
CA ALA A 295 1.74 -17.49 -4.90
C ALA A 295 2.64 -18.72 -5.13
N VAL A 296 3.49 -19.05 -4.15
CA VAL A 296 4.42 -20.18 -4.25
C VAL A 296 4.28 -21.16 -3.09
N THR A 297 4.42 -22.44 -3.41
CA THR A 297 4.59 -23.52 -2.44
C THR A 297 5.90 -24.25 -2.74
N GLU A 298 6.78 -24.37 -1.74
CA GLU A 298 8.07 -25.07 -1.87
C GLU A 298 8.01 -26.49 -1.29
N GLN A 299 8.49 -27.45 -2.08
CA GLN A 299 8.78 -28.82 -1.68
C GLN A 299 10.23 -29.16 -2.01
N SER A 300 10.97 -29.65 -1.02
CA SER A 300 12.34 -30.12 -1.15
C SER A 300 12.45 -31.55 -0.60
N THR A 301 13.09 -32.42 -1.37
CA THR A 301 13.22 -33.85 -1.03
C THR A 301 14.56 -34.39 -1.52
N GLU A 302 15.22 -35.17 -0.68
CA GLU A 302 16.33 -36.02 -1.07
C GLU A 302 15.82 -37.20 -1.90
N THR A 303 16.47 -37.44 -3.04
CA THR A 303 16.03 -38.41 -4.03
C THR A 303 17.08 -39.48 -4.26
N ASN A 304 16.64 -40.63 -4.79
CA ASN A 304 17.53 -41.69 -5.24
C ASN A 304 17.98 -41.42 -6.68
N GLU A 305 19.04 -42.10 -7.12
CA GLU A 305 19.62 -42.00 -8.48
C GLU A 305 18.64 -42.27 -9.63
N ARG A 306 17.49 -42.92 -9.34
CA ARG A 306 16.44 -43.19 -10.33
C ARG A 306 15.55 -41.97 -10.62
N SER A 307 15.57 -40.97 -9.74
CA SER A 307 14.85 -39.72 -9.95
C SER A 307 15.76 -38.71 -10.63
N ILE A 308 15.16 -37.74 -11.31
CA ILE A 308 15.91 -36.63 -11.92
C ILE A 308 16.10 -35.57 -10.83
N PRO A 309 17.33 -35.34 -10.33
CA PRO A 309 17.59 -34.26 -9.39
C PRO A 309 17.62 -32.93 -10.15
N GLY A 310 17.38 -31.84 -9.43
CA GLY A 310 17.31 -30.53 -10.05
C GLY A 310 16.38 -29.57 -9.34
N ILE A 311 16.19 -28.42 -9.99
CA ILE A 311 15.33 -27.33 -9.56
C ILE A 311 14.19 -27.24 -10.56
N PHE A 312 12.95 -27.34 -10.09
CA PHE A 312 11.75 -27.38 -10.93
C PHE A 312 10.77 -26.29 -10.50
N PHE A 313 10.37 -25.47 -11.45
CA PHE A 313 9.40 -24.39 -11.31
C PHE A 313 8.16 -24.75 -12.12
N LYS A 314 7.17 -25.30 -11.41
CA LYS A 314 5.90 -25.72 -11.97
C LYS A 314 4.91 -24.57 -11.81
N TYR A 315 4.50 -23.98 -12.91
CA TYR A 315 3.58 -22.85 -12.90
C TYR A 315 2.26 -23.21 -13.54
N ASP A 316 1.18 -22.72 -12.93
CA ASP A 316 -0.17 -22.78 -13.46
C ASP A 316 -0.78 -21.37 -13.43
N ILE A 317 -1.73 -21.12 -14.33
CA ILE A 317 -2.38 -19.81 -14.47
C ILE A 317 -3.78 -19.92 -13.90
N GLU A 318 -4.05 -19.11 -12.88
CA GLU A 318 -5.34 -19.08 -12.23
C GLU A 318 -6.40 -18.42 -13.13
N PRO A 319 -7.65 -18.92 -13.15
CA PRO A 319 -8.73 -18.38 -13.98
C PRO A 319 -9.35 -17.09 -13.43
N ILE A 320 -8.66 -16.40 -12.53
CA ILE A 320 -9.09 -15.15 -11.89
C ILE A 320 -8.19 -13.99 -12.33
N LEU A 321 -8.80 -12.83 -12.46
CA LEU A 321 -8.15 -11.57 -12.79
C LEU A 321 -8.32 -10.63 -11.60
N LEU A 322 -7.23 -10.07 -11.09
CA LEU A 322 -7.29 -9.04 -10.06
C LEU A 322 -7.18 -7.66 -10.72
N ASN A 323 -8.26 -6.90 -10.66
CA ASN A 323 -8.32 -5.52 -11.14
C ASN A 323 -8.06 -4.58 -9.97
N ILE A 324 -7.06 -3.74 -10.13
CA ILE A 324 -6.64 -2.73 -9.17
C ILE A 324 -6.86 -1.36 -9.83
N VAL A 325 -7.80 -0.60 -9.30
CA VAL A 325 -8.18 0.71 -9.85
C VAL A 325 -7.88 1.80 -8.85
N GLU A 326 -6.99 2.74 -9.21
CA GLU A 326 -6.87 4.02 -8.51
C GLU A 326 -7.95 4.95 -9.04
N SER A 327 -8.84 5.42 -8.17
CA SER A 327 -9.79 6.45 -8.53
C SER A 327 -9.77 7.57 -7.50
N ARG A 328 -10.05 8.79 -7.98
CA ARG A 328 -10.20 9.98 -7.15
C ARG A 328 -11.56 10.57 -7.43
N ASP A 329 -12.20 11.05 -6.37
CA ASP A 329 -13.43 11.80 -6.52
C ASP A 329 -13.19 13.04 -7.37
N GLY A 330 -14.16 13.35 -8.24
CA GLY A 330 -14.15 14.63 -8.94
C GLY A 330 -14.15 15.80 -7.95
N VAL A 331 -13.55 16.93 -8.35
CA VAL A 331 -13.42 18.13 -7.50
C VAL A 331 -14.76 18.56 -6.90
N PHE A 332 -15.86 18.41 -7.63
CA PHE A 332 -17.20 18.73 -7.13
C PHE A 332 -17.65 17.82 -5.97
N VAL A 333 -17.40 16.52 -6.06
CA VAL A 333 -17.74 15.57 -5.00
C VAL A 333 -16.89 15.85 -3.76
N PHE A 334 -15.60 16.17 -3.95
CA PHE A 334 -14.71 16.61 -2.87
C PHE A 334 -15.22 17.88 -2.17
N LEU A 335 -15.64 18.91 -2.92
CA LEU A 335 -16.19 20.14 -2.34
C LEU A 335 -17.46 19.86 -1.50
N ILE A 336 -18.33 18.97 -1.97
CA ILE A 336 -19.51 18.53 -1.21
C ILE A 336 -19.09 17.83 0.09
N LYS A 337 -18.06 16.97 0.06
CA LYS A 337 -17.53 16.32 1.27
C LYS A 337 -16.98 17.32 2.28
N ILE A 338 -16.21 18.32 1.84
CA ILE A 338 -15.69 19.38 2.72
C ILE A 338 -16.84 20.16 3.37
N ILE A 339 -17.85 20.56 2.58
CA ILE A 339 -19.04 21.27 3.13
C ILE A 339 -19.76 20.40 4.15
N ASN A 340 -19.93 19.10 3.88
CA ASN A 340 -20.58 18.17 4.79
C ASN A 340 -19.80 18.02 6.12
N VAL A 341 -18.48 17.88 6.04
CA VAL A 341 -17.61 17.77 7.24
C VAL A 341 -17.64 19.07 8.06
N LEU A 342 -17.53 20.23 7.42
CA LEU A 342 -17.61 21.51 8.12
C LEU A 342 -18.99 21.72 8.75
N SER A 343 -20.06 21.37 8.05
CA SER A 343 -21.43 21.46 8.58
C SER A 343 -21.65 20.50 9.75
N GLY A 344 -21.13 19.28 9.67
CA GLY A 344 -21.17 18.29 10.75
C GLY A 344 -20.40 18.75 11.98
N ALA A 345 -19.19 19.29 11.80
CA ALA A 345 -18.41 19.89 12.87
C ALA A 345 -19.13 21.09 13.50
N LEU A 346 -19.81 21.90 12.67
CA LEU A 346 -20.63 23.03 13.13
C LEU A 346 -21.75 22.61 14.07
N VAL A 347 -22.53 21.62 13.66
CA VAL A 347 -23.65 21.09 14.45
C VAL A 347 -23.14 20.38 15.70
N ALA A 348 -22.15 19.50 15.57
CA ALA A 348 -21.61 18.75 16.70
C ALA A 348 -20.97 19.66 17.76
N GLY A 349 -20.22 20.69 17.34
CA GLY A 349 -19.68 21.67 18.25
C GLY A 349 -20.77 22.48 18.95
N HIS A 350 -21.87 22.83 18.27
CA HIS A 350 -23.00 23.50 18.93
C HIS A 350 -23.63 22.63 20.03
N TRP A 351 -23.92 21.35 19.73
CA TRP A 351 -24.45 20.41 20.72
C TRP A 351 -23.46 20.12 21.86
N GLY A 352 -22.16 20.07 21.56
CA GLY A 352 -21.13 19.91 22.58
C GLY A 352 -21.07 21.11 23.54
N PHE A 353 -21.24 22.33 23.01
CA PHE A 353 -21.32 23.54 23.82
C PHE A 353 -22.54 23.51 24.75
N THR A 354 -23.75 23.27 24.20
CA THR A 354 -24.98 23.25 24.99
C THR A 354 -24.97 22.17 26.06
N LEU A 355 -24.43 20.99 25.75
CA LEU A 355 -24.26 19.91 26.72
C LEU A 355 -23.26 20.29 27.82
N SER A 356 -22.15 20.97 27.47
CA SER A 356 -21.15 21.41 28.45
C SER A 356 -21.72 22.43 29.45
N ASP A 357 -22.59 23.33 28.98
CA ASP A 357 -23.27 24.31 29.82
C ASP A 357 -24.32 23.63 30.71
N TRP A 358 -25.10 22.69 30.18
CA TRP A 358 -26.04 21.89 30.98
C TRP A 358 -25.32 21.09 32.09
N VAL A 359 -24.21 20.42 31.76
CA VAL A 359 -23.40 19.68 32.73
C VAL A 359 -22.84 20.60 33.82
N ARG A 360 -22.35 21.78 33.46
CA ARG A 360 -21.89 22.80 34.42
C ARG A 360 -23.02 23.24 35.36
N GLU A 361 -24.21 23.45 34.82
CA GLU A 361 -25.36 23.85 35.62
C GLU A 361 -25.77 22.75 36.61
N VAL A 362 -25.86 21.49 36.16
CA VAL A 362 -26.20 20.34 37.01
C VAL A 362 -25.15 20.12 38.12
N MET A 363 -23.86 20.21 37.79
CA MET A 363 -22.79 20.13 38.80
C MET A 363 -22.81 21.31 39.78
N GLY A 364 -23.13 22.51 39.29
CA GLY A 364 -23.32 23.70 40.12
C GLY A 364 -24.48 23.55 41.11
N ARG A 365 -25.61 22.99 40.65
CA ARG A 365 -26.77 22.67 41.50
C ARG A 365 -26.43 21.61 42.55
N ARG A 366 -25.69 20.55 42.18
CA ARG A 366 -25.20 19.52 43.14
C ARG A 366 -24.25 20.09 44.20
N ARG A 367 -23.31 20.97 43.81
CA ARG A 367 -22.38 21.62 44.77
C ARG A 367 -23.10 22.56 45.73
N ARG A 368 -24.11 23.30 45.28
CA ARG A 368 -24.91 24.19 46.17
C ARG A 368 -25.78 23.42 47.16
N SER A 369 -26.31 22.25 46.77
CA SER A 369 -27.05 21.35 47.68
C SER A 369 -26.17 20.78 48.80
N GLY A 370 -24.86 20.63 48.58
CA GLY A 370 -23.92 20.16 49.60
C GLY A 370 -23.41 21.25 50.58
N HIS A 371 -23.83 22.50 50.44
CA HIS A 371 -23.35 23.63 51.27
C HIS A 371 -24.48 24.44 51.96
N SER A 372 -25.71 23.93 52.00
CA SER A 372 -26.75 24.50 52.87
C SER A 372 -26.76 23.76 54.21
N ASP A 373 -25.93 24.20 55.14
CA ASP A 373 -26.07 23.88 56.55
C ASP A 373 -26.48 25.16 57.30
N GLY A 374 -27.55 25.07 58.11
CA GLY A 374 -27.88 26.04 59.17
C GLY A 374 -28.97 27.09 58.89
N MET A 375 -30.21 26.78 59.26
CA MET A 375 -31.21 27.76 59.71
C MET A 375 -32.21 27.09 60.66
N LEU A 376 -31.86 27.01 61.95
CA LEU A 376 -32.81 26.74 63.05
C LEU A 376 -32.83 27.97 63.95
N GLY A 377 -33.76 28.88 63.66
CA GLY A 377 -34.10 30.03 64.49
C GLY A 377 -35.61 30.11 64.67
N ALA A 378 -36.22 29.08 65.26
CA ALA A 378 -37.62 29.13 65.68
C ALA A 378 -37.69 29.63 67.14
N LYS A 379 -37.92 30.93 67.32
CA LYS A 379 -38.46 31.45 68.58
C LYS A 379 -39.86 30.88 68.76
N VAL A 380 -40.05 30.00 69.74
CA VAL A 380 -41.37 29.67 70.28
C VAL A 380 -41.58 30.53 71.52
N ALA A 381 -42.55 31.44 71.44
CA ALA A 381 -43.12 32.11 72.59
C ALA A 381 -44.15 31.17 73.24
N SER A 382 -44.06 30.97 74.56
CA SER A 382 -45.15 30.40 75.36
C SER A 382 -44.97 30.71 76.85
N TYR A 383 -45.66 31.77 77.27
CA TYR A 383 -46.52 31.87 78.47
C TYR A 383 -46.00 31.48 79.86
N GLY A 384 -45.98 32.48 80.76
CA GLY A 384 -46.96 32.60 81.84
C GLY A 384 -46.77 31.78 83.13
N ALA A 385 -46.66 32.54 84.24
CA ALA A 385 -46.64 32.18 85.67
C ALA A 385 -45.28 31.83 86.28
#